data_AF-R6I4H4-F1
#
_entry.id   AF-R6I4H4-F1
#
_cell.length_a   1.000
_cell.length_b   1.000
_cell.length_c   1.000
_cell.angle_alpha   90.00
_cell.angle_beta   90.00
_cell.angle_gamma   90.00
#
_symmetry.space_group_name_H-M   'P 1'
#
loop_
_entity.id
_entity.type
_entity.pdbx_description
1 polymer ?
#
loop_
_entity_poly.entity_id
_entity_poly.type
_entity_poly.pdbx_seq_one_letter_code
_entity_poly.pdbx_strand_id
1 'polypeptide(L)' 'MNDADGNLALLLEGMDLGAATMVNDMVPTGFHGAELADIQFGDDVAVIGIGPVGLMGEAGWCVRSMQLQL' A
#
# COMPACT_ATOMS: atom_id res chain seq x y z
N MET A 1 2.55 13.11 -20.63
CA MET A 1 3.09 13.18 -19.26
C MET A 1 3.09 14.64 -18.79
N ASN A 2 1.91 15.25 -18.66
CA ASN A 2 1.71 16.57 -18.02
C ASN A 2 0.20 16.84 -17.91
N ASP A 3 -0.53 15.87 -17.36
CA ASP A 3 -1.98 16.00 -17.12
C ASP A 3 -2.19 15.96 -15.61
N ALA A 4 -2.44 17.12 -15.01
CA ALA A 4 -2.56 17.24 -13.56
C ALA A 4 -3.78 16.48 -13.05
N ASP A 5 -4.88 16.51 -13.80
CA ASP A 5 -6.15 15.90 -13.41
C ASP A 5 -6.05 14.37 -13.38
N GLY A 6 -5.22 13.78 -14.24
CA GLY A 6 -4.98 12.35 -14.30
C GLY A 6 -3.88 11.80 -13.38
N ASN A 7 -3.03 12.65 -12.79
CA ASN A 7 -1.82 12.22 -12.07
C ASN A 7 -1.68 12.75 -10.64
N LEU A 8 -2.52 13.69 -10.21
CA LEU A 8 -2.51 14.23 -8.86
C LEU A 8 -3.81 13.93 -8.13
N ALA A 9 -3.69 13.49 -6.89
CA ALA A 9 -4.83 13.40 -5.98
C ALA A 9 -4.87 14.66 -5.09
N LEU A 10 -6.09 15.08 -4.74
CA LEU A 10 -6.27 16.13 -3.74
C LEU A 10 -5.78 15.65 -2.37
N LEU A 11 -5.03 16.49 -1.68
CA LEU A 11 -4.66 16.23 -0.30
C LEU A 11 -5.88 16.43 0.60
N LEU A 12 -6.16 15.43 1.45
CA LEU A 12 -7.25 15.52 2.41
C LEU A 12 -6.99 16.63 3.43
N GLU A 13 -8.03 17.38 3.77
CA GLU A 13 -7.94 18.48 4.73
C GLU A 13 -7.51 17.94 6.12
N GLY A 14 -6.50 18.59 6.71
CA GLY A 14 -5.96 18.20 8.02
C GLY A 14 -5.07 16.95 8.01
N MET A 15 -4.77 16.37 6.84
CA MET A 15 -3.83 15.24 6.76
C MET A 15 -2.41 15.66 7.14
N ASP A 16 -1.74 14.84 7.94
CA ASP A 16 -0.31 15.02 8.23
C ASP A 16 0.50 14.91 6.93
N LEU A 17 1.39 15.87 6.69
CA LEU A 17 2.19 15.92 5.46
C LEU A 17 3.20 14.78 5.39
N GLY A 18 3.74 14.34 6.52
CA GLY A 18 4.62 13.17 6.57
C GLY A 18 3.89 11.93 6.08
N ALA A 19 2.73 11.65 6.66
CA ALA A 19 1.86 10.56 6.21
C ALA A 19 1.45 10.69 4.74
N ALA A 20 1.13 11.91 4.27
CA ALA A 20 0.75 12.14 2.87
C ALA A 20 1.86 11.75 1.89
N THR A 21 3.12 12.05 2.20
CA THR A 21 4.25 11.67 1.35
C THR A 21 4.45 10.16 1.25
N MET A 22 4.05 9.38 2.27
CA MET A 22 4.15 7.93 2.23
C MET A 22 3.19 7.31 1.20
N VAL A 23 2.05 7.95 0.94
CA VAL A 23 1.01 7.44 0.01
C VAL A 23 1.45 7.51 -1.46
N ASN A 24 2.45 8.31 -1.79
CA ASN A 24 2.93 8.43 -3.17
C ASN A 24 3.78 7.24 -3.63
N ASP A 25 4.45 6.52 -2.72
CA ASP A 25 5.35 5.42 -3.08
C ASP A 25 5.33 4.30 -2.04
N MET A 26 5.72 4.59 -0.80
CA MET A 26 5.93 3.54 0.21
C MET A 26 4.70 2.65 0.41
N VAL A 27 3.52 3.26 0.52
CA VAL A 27 2.23 2.56 0.67
C VAL A 27 1.85 1.79 -0.60
N PRO A 28 1.64 2.44 -1.77
CA PRO A 28 1.19 1.73 -2.96
C PRO A 28 2.20 0.69 -3.44
N THR A 29 3.51 0.94 -3.32
CA THR A 29 4.53 -0.03 -3.72
C THR A 29 4.51 -1.27 -2.82
N GLY A 30 4.35 -1.11 -1.50
CA GLY A 30 4.21 -2.25 -0.59
C GLY A 30 2.93 -3.05 -0.84
N PHE A 31 1.80 -2.36 -1.02
CA PHE A 31 0.50 -2.98 -1.31
C PHE A 31 0.51 -3.70 -2.65
N HIS A 32 1.11 -3.09 -3.67
CA HIS A 32 1.27 -3.71 -4.97
C HIS A 32 2.16 -4.95 -4.91
N GLY A 33 3.18 -4.96 -4.04
CA GLY A 33 3.95 -6.18 -3.73
C GLY A 33 3.08 -7.32 -3.20
N ALA A 34 2.16 -7.02 -2.27
CA ALA A 34 1.20 -7.98 -1.76
C ALA A 34 0.18 -8.44 -2.83
N GLU A 35 -0.24 -7.54 -3.73
CA GLU A 35 -1.09 -7.88 -4.88
C GLU A 35 -0.40 -8.82 -5.87
N LEU A 36 0.84 -8.51 -6.25
CA LEU A 36 1.64 -9.30 -7.18
C LEU A 36 2.03 -10.67 -6.61
N ALA A 37 2.19 -10.76 -5.29
CA ALA A 37 2.41 -12.03 -4.59
C ALA A 37 1.15 -12.92 -4.55
N ASP A 38 0.01 -12.40 -5.02
CA ASP A 38 -1.29 -13.08 -5.07
C ASP A 38 -1.67 -13.76 -3.75
N ILE A 39 -1.47 -13.03 -2.65
CA ILE A 39 -1.75 -13.52 -1.30
C ILE A 39 -3.24 -13.83 -1.15
N GLN A 40 -3.53 -15.05 -0.70
CA GLN A 40 -4.86 -15.55 -0.39
C GLN A 40 -5.07 -15.68 1.12
N PHE A 41 -6.33 -15.83 1.53
CA PHE A 41 -6.66 -16.11 2.91
C PHE A 41 -6.11 -17.49 3.32
N GLY A 42 -5.41 -17.52 4.46
CA GLY A 42 -4.79 -18.73 4.99
C GLY A 42 -3.37 -18.99 4.50
N ASP A 43 -2.83 -18.14 3.62
CA ASP A 43 -1.43 -18.24 3.21
C ASP A 43 -0.49 -17.85 4.35
N ASP A 44 0.55 -18.67 4.55
CA ASP A 44 1.72 -18.29 5.34
C ASP A 44 2.65 -17.43 4.48
N VAL A 45 2.78 -16.15 4.82
CA VAL A 45 3.53 -15.16 4.03
C VAL A 45 4.81 -14.74 4.74
N ALA A 46 5.90 -14.61 3.97
CA ALA A 46 7.16 -14.04 4.44
C ALA A 46 7.47 -12.73 3.70
N VAL A 47 7.69 -11.65 4.45
CA VAL A 47 8.17 -10.36 3.90
C VAL A 47 9.68 -10.27 4.10
N ILE A 48 10.45 -10.30 3.01
CA ILE A 48 11.91 -10.21 3.05
C ILE A 48 12.34 -8.75 2.85
N GLY A 49 12.78 -8.13 3.95
CA GLY A 49 13.16 -6.72 4.01
C GLY A 49 12.06 -5.88 4.66
N ILE A 50 12.33 -5.36 5.86
CA ILE A 50 11.36 -4.64 6.70
C ILE A 50 11.69 -3.14 6.74
N GLY A 51 12.04 -2.58 5.57
CA GLY A 51 12.09 -1.13 5.37
C GLY A 51 10.68 -0.54 5.20
N PRO A 52 10.55 0.75 4.86
CA PRO A 52 9.24 1.39 4.73
C PRO A 52 8.28 0.67 3.76
N VAL A 53 8.79 0.26 2.58
CA VAL A 53 8.02 -0.52 1.59
C VAL A 53 7.63 -1.89 2.14
N GLY A 54 8.55 -2.58 2.81
CA GLY A 54 8.30 -3.90 3.39
C GLY A 54 7.24 -3.88 4.50
N LEU A 55 7.30 -2.87 5.37
CA LEU A 55 6.27 -2.64 6.40
C LEU A 55 4.90 -2.37 5.77
N MET A 56 4.85 -1.66 4.64
CA MET A 56 3.59 -1.46 3.91
C MET A 56 3.14 -2.72 3.16
N GLY A 57 4.05 -3.61 2.77
CA GLY A 57 3.71 -4.95 2.25
C GLY A 57 3.07 -5.85 3.30
N GLU A 58 3.56 -5.79 4.55
CA GLU A 58 2.90 -6.44 5.70
C GLU A 58 1.50 -5.85 5.95
N ALA A 59 1.36 -4.53 5.94
CA ALA A 59 0.04 -3.90 6.06
C ALA A 59 -0.91 -4.26 4.90
N GLY A 60 -0.39 -4.33 3.67
CA GLY A 60 -1.13 -4.73 2.48
C GLY A 60 -1.64 -6.17 2.55
N TRP A 61 -0.82 -7.10 3.07
CA TRP A 61 -1.26 -8.47 3.42
C TRP A 61 -2.49 -8.44 4.34
N CYS A 62 -2.47 -7.61 5.37
CA CYS A 62 -3.51 -7.57 6.40
C CYS A 62 -4.86 -7.12 5.80
N VAL A 63 -4.82 -6.05 5.01
CA VAL A 63 -6.01 -5.53 4.34
C VAL A 63 -6.55 -6.53 3.30
N ARG A 64 -5.70 -7.10 2.46
CA ARG A 64 -6.12 -8.05 1.41
C ARG A 64 -6.73 -9.33 1.99
N SER A 65 -6.14 -9.86 3.05
CA SER A 65 -6.65 -11.05 3.74
C SER A 65 -7.98 -10.80 4.46
N MET A 66 -8.23 -9.58 4.94
CA MET A 66 -9.53 -9.17 5.51
C MET A 66 -10.61 -8.93 4.45
N GLN A 67 -10.24 -8.48 3.24
CA GLN A 67 -11.18 -8.12 2.18
C GLN A 67 -11.91 -9.33 1.56
N LEU A 68 -11.41 -10.56 1.74
CA LEU A 68 -12.06 -11.80 1.30
C LEU A 68 -13.16 -12.31 2.27
N GLN A 69 -13.49 -11.57 3.34
CA GLN A 69 -14.60 -11.89 4.26
C GLN A 69 -15.89 -11.08 4.01
N LEU A 70 -15.95 -10.21 2.99
CA LEU A 70 -17.16 -9.50 2.53
C LEU A 70 -17.60 -10.02 1.16
#